data_AF-A0A954WNL1-F1
#
_entry.id   AF-A0A954WNL1-F1
#
_cell.length_a   1.000
_cell.length_b   1.000
_cell.length_c   1.000
_cell.angle_alpha   90.00
_cell.angle_beta   90.00
_cell.angle_gamma   90.00
#
_symmetry.space_group_name_H-M   'P 1'
#
loop_
_entity.id
_entity.type
_entity.pdbx_description
1 polymer ?
#
loop_
_entity_poly.entity_id
_entity_poly.type
_entity_poly.pdbx_seq_one_letter_code
_entity_poly.pdbx_strand_id
1 'polypeptide(L)'
;MKTKKQLVTERLEPRMCLAATFPIKHIIHETGNGTQSVLFADVDADADLDIVTSSYADKEFGWFERGENGYIRKSLPTDNFSSAYPIAAGLINADSQMDIVVGDYEGDRLLWYPSSPFGFGKPIEISREVEHIQHIEIVDVNGDQSLDVVAAFEEYIKWYEYSPDLGTFSSGVTLFDELNNYDVDEFEFADVDDNSTIDLILAIDDPCCDTSPSPARIRFGNESGGFSDEVVLFETRNRISSIATGDYNQDGKTDIVLGFRSGVIRYYQQADNGFETGLNLTDQPNYPVQIESADVDSDGDLDLVVAARDANLIALIENTHGQSKPFRYSAVANIASPRSISLGDADGDGDLDIAVGNNVQGGSQVVILENRAIGDVNNDGVFNSSDFVAVFIAGEYEDDVAGNSTFETGDWNGDGDFDSSDFVAAFQAGTYVATASPESVFAHDPIFNNKSRRVGAIHDRLMEQDNHWFLD
;
A
#
# COMPACT_ATOMS: atom_id res chain seq x y z
N MET A 1 1.71 51.26 22.84
CA MET A 1 1.98 49.98 23.53
C MET A 1 1.16 48.91 22.84
N LYS A 2 1.77 48.15 21.93
CA LYS A 2 1.14 47.02 21.23
C LYS A 2 1.40 45.76 22.04
N THR A 3 0.36 45.12 22.53
CA THR A 3 0.41 43.83 23.22
C THR A 3 0.60 42.72 22.20
N LYS A 4 1.72 42.00 22.29
CA LYS A 4 1.94 40.75 21.56
C LYS A 4 0.96 39.70 22.11
N LYS A 5 0.02 39.27 21.27
CA LYS A 5 -0.70 38.01 21.47
C LYS A 5 0.28 36.90 21.10
N GLN A 6 0.72 36.14 22.10
CA GLN A 6 1.52 34.95 21.91
C GLN A 6 0.55 33.88 21.40
N LEU A 7 0.62 33.59 20.10
CA LEU A 7 0.01 32.38 19.54
C LEU A 7 0.79 31.21 20.12
N VAL A 8 0.13 30.45 21.00
CA VAL A 8 0.52 29.09 21.29
C VAL A 8 0.11 28.32 20.04
N THR A 9 1.07 28.08 19.14
CA THR A 9 0.97 26.94 18.24
C THR A 9 1.07 25.71 19.14
N GLU A 10 -0.05 25.05 19.38
CA GLU A 10 -0.03 23.61 19.67
C GLU A 10 0.83 22.99 18.56
N ARG A 11 2.02 22.51 18.93
CA ARG A 11 2.62 21.43 18.17
C ARG A 11 1.62 20.30 18.36
N LEU A 12 0.91 19.95 17.30
CA LEU A 12 0.46 18.58 17.15
C LEU A 12 1.71 17.73 17.40
N GLU A 13 1.70 16.98 18.49
CA GLU A 13 2.70 15.92 18.66
C GLU A 13 2.66 15.09 17.37
N PRO A 14 3.82 14.70 16.79
CA PRO A 14 3.80 13.77 15.68
C PRO A 14 2.98 12.56 16.09
N ARG A 15 2.05 12.11 15.22
CA ARG A 15 1.43 10.79 15.36
C ARG A 15 2.57 9.83 15.70
N MET A 16 2.45 9.10 16.81
CA MET A 16 3.43 8.05 17.08
C MET A 16 3.40 7.13 15.86
N CYS A 17 4.53 7.03 15.16
CA CYS A 17 4.82 6.05 14.11
C CYS A 17 4.33 4.69 14.62
N LEU A 18 3.20 4.27 14.07
CA LEU A 18 2.44 3.11 14.49
C LEU A 18 2.47 2.16 13.32
N ALA A 19 3.01 0.97 13.51
CA ALA A 19 3.06 -0.02 12.44
C ALA A 19 1.64 -0.27 11.90
N ALA A 20 1.51 -0.27 10.56
CA ALA A 20 0.26 -0.61 9.89
C ALA A 20 -0.25 -1.99 10.32
N THR A 21 -1.56 -2.11 10.53
CA THR A 21 -2.21 -3.34 10.95
C THR A 21 -3.43 -3.62 10.12
N PHE A 22 -3.62 -4.89 9.71
CA PHE A 22 -4.70 -5.31 8.83
C PHE A 22 -5.69 -6.27 9.51
N PRO A 23 -6.41 -5.82 10.55
CA PRO A 23 -7.23 -6.70 11.37
C PRO A 23 -8.51 -7.17 10.69
N ILE A 24 -9.03 -6.41 9.72
CA ILE A 24 -10.31 -6.69 9.07
C ILE A 24 -10.07 -7.28 7.70
N LYS A 25 -10.82 -8.35 7.39
CA LYS A 25 -10.75 -9.06 6.11
C LYS A 25 -12.15 -9.20 5.51
N HIS A 26 -12.35 -8.62 4.33
CA HIS A 26 -13.59 -8.74 3.57
C HIS A 26 -13.39 -9.62 2.33
N ILE A 27 -14.19 -10.69 2.21
CA ILE A 27 -14.27 -11.46 0.95
C ILE A 27 -15.32 -10.78 0.08
N ILE A 28 -14.87 -10.14 -1.00
CA ILE A 28 -15.73 -9.38 -1.92
C ILE A 28 -16.42 -10.32 -2.92
N HIS A 29 -15.68 -11.30 -3.41
CA HIS A 29 -16.17 -12.20 -4.43
C HIS A 29 -15.47 -13.55 -4.32
N GLU A 30 -16.23 -14.63 -4.52
CA GLU A 30 -15.70 -15.98 -4.67
C GLU A 30 -15.82 -16.37 -6.16
N THR A 31 -14.68 -16.51 -6.83
CA THR A 31 -14.61 -16.99 -8.22
C THR A 31 -14.43 -18.50 -8.27
N GLY A 32 -14.92 -19.11 -9.35
CA GLY A 32 -14.78 -20.54 -9.59
C GLY A 32 -13.32 -20.96 -9.74
N ASN A 33 -12.48 -20.12 -10.38
CA ASN A 33 -11.03 -20.27 -10.47
C ASN A 33 -10.34 -18.96 -10.90
N GLY A 34 -9.27 -18.57 -10.21
CA GLY A 34 -8.10 -17.92 -10.80
C GLY A 34 -8.16 -16.42 -11.05
N THR A 35 -8.40 -15.61 -10.01
CA THR A 35 -8.06 -14.18 -10.05
C THR A 35 -6.55 -14.07 -10.27
N GLN A 36 -6.12 -13.45 -11.38
CA GLN A 36 -4.70 -13.28 -11.70
C GLN A 36 -4.20 -11.88 -11.39
N SER A 37 -5.05 -10.89 -11.60
CA SER A 37 -4.76 -9.49 -11.29
C SER A 37 -5.93 -8.88 -10.53
N VAL A 38 -5.63 -7.97 -9.61
CA VAL A 38 -6.58 -7.10 -8.94
C VAL A 38 -6.00 -5.69 -8.93
N LEU A 39 -6.83 -4.67 -9.11
CA LEU A 39 -6.43 -3.28 -8.94
C LEU A 39 -7.57 -2.45 -8.33
N PHE A 40 -7.21 -1.45 -7.54
CA PHE A 40 -8.11 -0.36 -7.21
C PHE A 40 -8.14 0.68 -8.34
N ALA A 41 -9.34 1.18 -8.64
CA ALA A 41 -9.53 2.25 -9.61
C ALA A 41 -10.87 2.95 -9.35
N ASP A 42 -10.90 4.28 -9.42
CA ASP A 42 -12.16 5.02 -9.48
C ASP A 42 -12.68 5.00 -10.95
N VAL A 43 -13.41 3.94 -11.30
CA VAL A 43 -13.80 3.64 -12.69
C VAL A 43 -14.90 4.60 -13.17
N ASP A 44 -15.81 5.00 -12.29
CA ASP A 44 -16.96 5.84 -12.63
C ASP A 44 -16.85 7.30 -12.17
N ALA A 45 -15.72 7.67 -11.55
CA ALA A 45 -15.35 9.00 -11.10
C ALA A 45 -16.24 9.53 -9.97
N ASP A 46 -16.65 8.67 -9.03
CA ASP A 46 -17.43 9.04 -7.86
C ASP A 46 -16.61 9.26 -6.58
N ALA A 47 -15.28 9.10 -6.69
CA ALA A 47 -14.26 9.22 -5.65
C ALA A 47 -14.17 8.06 -4.66
N ASP A 48 -14.98 7.01 -4.80
CA ASP A 48 -14.78 5.75 -4.09
C ASP A 48 -13.91 4.81 -4.93
N LEU A 49 -12.97 4.08 -4.30
CA LEU A 49 -12.14 3.13 -5.02
C LEU A 49 -12.92 1.83 -5.31
N ASP A 50 -13.14 1.57 -6.61
CA ASP A 50 -13.68 0.31 -7.10
C ASP A 50 -12.58 -0.76 -7.21
N ILE A 51 -13.01 -2.01 -7.35
CA ILE A 51 -12.11 -3.13 -7.61
C ILE A 51 -12.30 -3.64 -9.03
N VAL A 52 -11.20 -3.71 -9.78
CA VAL A 52 -11.14 -4.36 -11.09
C VAL A 52 -10.28 -5.62 -11.00
N THR A 53 -10.76 -6.72 -11.56
CA THR A 53 -10.09 -8.02 -11.47
C THR A 53 -9.96 -8.67 -12.83
N SER A 54 -8.96 -9.52 -13.04
CA SER A 54 -8.85 -10.37 -14.22
C SER A 54 -8.86 -11.84 -13.82
N SER A 55 -9.52 -12.70 -14.63
CA SER A 55 -9.53 -14.14 -14.42
C SER A 55 -9.16 -14.89 -15.69
N TYR A 56 -8.07 -15.67 -15.57
CA TYR A 56 -7.61 -16.54 -16.65
C TYR A 56 -8.63 -17.64 -16.94
N ALA A 57 -9.21 -18.26 -15.90
CA ALA A 57 -10.07 -19.42 -16.05
C ALA A 57 -11.54 -19.05 -16.32
N ASP A 58 -12.04 -17.95 -15.75
CA ASP A 58 -13.40 -17.46 -16.01
C ASP A 58 -13.50 -16.71 -17.34
N LYS A 59 -12.36 -16.36 -17.94
CA LYS A 59 -12.26 -15.70 -19.26
C LYS A 59 -13.02 -14.39 -19.30
N GLU A 60 -12.86 -13.61 -18.25
CA GLU A 60 -13.44 -12.28 -18.12
C GLU A 60 -12.57 -11.47 -17.16
N PHE A 61 -12.60 -10.16 -17.34
CA PHE A 61 -12.30 -9.26 -16.24
C PHE A 61 -13.60 -8.99 -15.45
N GLY A 62 -13.50 -8.37 -14.30
CA GLY A 62 -14.60 -8.03 -13.41
C GLY A 62 -14.45 -6.58 -12.94
N TRP A 63 -15.58 -5.91 -12.71
CA TRP A 63 -15.63 -4.60 -12.06
C TRP A 63 -16.64 -4.68 -10.91
N PHE A 64 -16.17 -4.31 -9.72
CA PHE A 64 -16.95 -4.27 -8.49
C PHE A 64 -16.98 -2.82 -8.02
N GLU A 65 -18.12 -2.18 -8.23
CA GLU A 65 -18.36 -0.78 -7.84
C GLU A 65 -18.55 -0.69 -6.34
N ARG A 66 -17.87 0.23 -5.68
CA ARG A 66 -18.09 0.51 -4.26
C ARG A 66 -19.40 1.29 -4.12
N GLY A 67 -20.26 0.83 -3.22
CA GLY A 67 -21.47 1.55 -2.85
C GLY A 67 -21.68 1.57 -1.35
N GLU A 68 -22.76 2.23 -0.90
CA GLU A 68 -23.07 2.41 0.53
C GLU A 68 -23.13 1.11 1.37
N ASN A 69 -23.31 -0.05 0.73
CA ASN A 69 -23.40 -1.35 1.40
C ASN A 69 -22.31 -2.33 0.94
N GLY A 70 -21.16 -1.80 0.52
CA GLY A 70 -20.02 -2.57 0.02
C GLY A 70 -20.02 -2.71 -1.50
N TYR A 71 -19.21 -3.66 -1.97
CA TYR A 71 -18.89 -3.83 -3.39
C TYR A 71 -19.95 -4.61 -4.16
N ILE A 72 -20.35 -4.09 -5.32
CA ILE A 72 -21.37 -4.68 -6.20
C ILE A 72 -20.76 -4.95 -7.58
N ARG A 73 -20.79 -6.21 -8.02
CA ARG A 73 -20.32 -6.58 -9.36
C ARG A 73 -21.19 -5.96 -10.45
N LYS A 74 -20.59 -5.16 -11.33
CA LYS A 74 -21.26 -4.52 -12.47
C LYS A 74 -21.26 -5.40 -13.71
N SER A 75 -22.13 -5.05 -14.65
CA SER A 75 -22.17 -5.70 -15.96
C SER A 75 -21.09 -5.13 -16.86
N LEU A 76 -20.39 -5.99 -17.59
CA LEU A 76 -19.35 -5.59 -18.53
C LEU A 76 -19.85 -5.66 -19.98
N PRO A 77 -19.21 -4.93 -20.92
CA PRO A 77 -19.41 -5.14 -22.34
C PRO A 77 -19.16 -6.59 -22.72
N THR A 78 -19.94 -7.11 -23.66
CA THR A 78 -19.72 -8.48 -24.15
C THR A 78 -18.44 -8.54 -24.99
N ASP A 79 -17.46 -9.29 -24.51
CA ASP A 79 -16.28 -9.71 -25.26
C ASP A 79 -16.09 -11.23 -25.09
N ASN A 80 -15.34 -11.85 -25.99
CA ASN A 80 -15.02 -13.27 -25.97
C ASN A 80 -13.54 -13.45 -25.65
N PHE A 81 -13.13 -13.15 -24.42
CA PHE A 81 -11.77 -13.45 -23.98
C PHE A 81 -11.48 -14.94 -24.08
N SER A 82 -10.28 -15.27 -24.51
CA SER A 82 -9.72 -16.61 -24.37
C SER A 82 -9.19 -16.81 -22.96
N SER A 83 -8.55 -15.78 -22.38
CA SER A 83 -8.10 -15.69 -20.97
C SER A 83 -7.80 -14.21 -20.63
N ALA A 84 -8.55 -13.59 -19.73
CA ALA A 84 -8.32 -12.18 -19.38
C ALA A 84 -7.16 -12.09 -18.37
N TYR A 85 -6.02 -11.57 -18.83
CA TYR A 85 -4.80 -11.31 -18.07
C TYR A 85 -3.75 -10.69 -19.02
N PRO A 86 -2.95 -9.71 -18.59
CA PRO A 86 -3.05 -8.90 -17.36
C PRO A 86 -4.05 -7.74 -17.50
N ILE A 87 -4.18 -6.88 -16.49
CA ILE A 87 -4.95 -5.62 -16.54
C ILE A 87 -4.14 -4.44 -16.02
N ALA A 88 -4.44 -3.25 -16.52
CA ALA A 88 -3.92 -1.98 -16.01
C ALA A 88 -5.02 -0.90 -16.03
N ALA A 89 -4.86 0.13 -15.22
CA ALA A 89 -5.79 1.25 -15.11
C ALA A 89 -5.06 2.58 -15.27
N GLY A 90 -5.63 3.52 -16.02
CA GLY A 90 -5.03 4.83 -16.24
C GLY A 90 -5.98 5.85 -16.88
N LEU A 91 -5.72 7.14 -16.67
CA LEU A 91 -6.47 8.25 -17.28
C LEU A 91 -6.03 8.52 -18.74
N ILE A 92 -6.12 7.51 -19.60
CA ILE A 92 -5.52 7.51 -20.96
C ILE A 92 -6.07 8.67 -21.81
N ASN A 93 -7.37 8.87 -21.80
CA ASN A 93 -8.03 9.90 -22.61
C ASN A 93 -8.22 11.25 -21.88
N ALA A 94 -7.72 11.37 -20.65
CA ALA A 94 -7.83 12.53 -19.76
C ALA A 94 -9.29 13.01 -19.50
N ASP A 95 -10.27 12.11 -19.50
CA ASP A 95 -11.69 12.45 -19.27
C ASP A 95 -12.16 12.38 -17.80
N SER A 96 -11.24 12.17 -16.86
CA SER A 96 -11.41 11.96 -15.41
C SER A 96 -11.98 10.61 -14.97
N GLN A 97 -12.34 9.70 -15.89
CA GLN A 97 -12.70 8.33 -15.55
C GLN A 97 -11.50 7.42 -15.75
N MET A 98 -11.24 6.53 -14.79
CA MET A 98 -10.13 5.60 -14.92
C MET A 98 -10.44 4.57 -16.01
N ASP A 99 -9.68 4.60 -17.11
CA ASP A 99 -9.83 3.63 -18.19
C ASP A 99 -9.11 2.32 -17.84
N ILE A 100 -9.59 1.21 -18.41
CA ILE A 100 -9.01 -0.12 -18.16
C ILE A 100 -8.41 -0.68 -19.45
N VAL A 101 -7.19 -1.18 -19.37
CA VAL A 101 -6.56 -1.96 -20.43
C VAL A 101 -6.50 -3.41 -20.00
N VAL A 102 -6.87 -4.32 -20.90
CA VAL A 102 -6.96 -5.76 -20.64
C VAL A 102 -6.20 -6.52 -21.71
N GLY A 103 -5.28 -7.39 -21.28
CA GLY A 103 -4.69 -8.43 -22.10
C GLY A 103 -5.62 -9.63 -22.21
N ASP A 104 -5.77 -10.15 -23.41
CA ASP A 104 -6.37 -11.47 -23.68
C ASP A 104 -5.22 -12.45 -23.90
N TYR A 105 -4.63 -12.97 -22.82
CA TYR A 105 -3.43 -13.81 -22.83
C TYR A 105 -3.44 -14.84 -23.95
N GLU A 106 -4.36 -15.81 -23.92
CA GLU A 106 -4.48 -16.88 -24.93
C GLU A 106 -5.13 -16.42 -26.24
N GLY A 107 -5.71 -15.22 -26.25
CA GLY A 107 -6.39 -14.64 -27.41
C GLY A 107 -5.51 -13.70 -28.20
N ASP A 108 -4.34 -13.35 -27.66
CA ASP A 108 -3.31 -12.53 -28.29
C ASP A 108 -3.81 -11.11 -28.60
N ARG A 109 -4.73 -10.56 -27.77
CA ARG A 109 -5.33 -9.23 -27.98
C ARG A 109 -5.01 -8.28 -26.84
N LEU A 110 -4.69 -7.05 -27.17
CA LEU A 110 -4.59 -5.94 -26.23
C LEU A 110 -5.77 -5.01 -26.43
N LEU A 111 -6.59 -4.81 -25.40
CA LEU A 111 -7.87 -4.11 -25.50
C LEU A 111 -7.93 -2.94 -24.51
N TRP A 112 -8.37 -1.79 -24.98
CA TRP A 112 -8.71 -0.63 -24.15
C TRP A 112 -10.23 -0.54 -23.97
N TYR A 113 -10.64 -0.40 -22.72
CA TYR A 113 -12.01 -0.19 -22.28
C TYR A 113 -12.13 1.25 -21.76
N PRO A 114 -12.58 2.20 -22.59
CA PRO A 114 -12.83 3.55 -22.12
C PRO A 114 -13.98 3.53 -21.11
N SER A 115 -13.80 4.19 -19.99
CA SER A 115 -14.76 4.23 -18.89
C SER A 115 -15.75 5.38 -19.04
N SER A 116 -16.81 5.34 -18.24
CA SER A 116 -17.78 6.42 -18.11
C SER A 116 -18.49 6.30 -16.76
N PRO A 117 -19.18 7.35 -16.27
CA PRO A 117 -19.92 7.28 -15.01
C PRO A 117 -21.08 6.26 -14.97
N PHE A 118 -21.32 5.54 -16.05
CA PHE A 118 -22.34 4.49 -16.14
C PHE A 118 -21.74 3.12 -16.50
N GLY A 119 -20.42 3.00 -16.46
CA GLY A 119 -19.63 1.83 -16.86
C GLY A 119 -18.90 2.00 -18.18
N PHE A 120 -18.44 0.87 -18.74
CA PHE A 120 -17.56 0.89 -19.90
C PHE A 120 -18.25 1.21 -21.23
N GLY A 121 -17.55 1.98 -22.05
CA GLY A 121 -17.84 2.19 -23.46
C GLY A 121 -17.56 0.96 -24.32
N LYS A 122 -17.56 1.17 -25.64
CA LYS A 122 -17.21 0.11 -26.59
C LYS A 122 -15.68 -0.11 -26.55
N PRO A 123 -15.19 -1.36 -26.38
CA PRO A 123 -13.76 -1.61 -26.36
C PRO A 123 -13.09 -1.34 -27.72
N ILE A 124 -11.83 -0.93 -27.65
CA ILE A 124 -10.94 -0.68 -28.78
C ILE A 124 -9.79 -1.69 -28.71
N GLU A 125 -9.59 -2.46 -29.78
CA GLU A 125 -8.42 -3.34 -29.90
C GLU A 125 -7.20 -2.49 -30.26
N ILE A 126 -6.27 -2.36 -29.31
CA ILE A 126 -5.00 -1.65 -29.48
C ILE A 126 -4.11 -2.44 -30.43
N SER A 127 -4.01 -3.76 -30.18
CA SER A 127 -3.12 -4.65 -30.93
C SER A 127 -3.59 -6.09 -30.89
N ARG A 128 -3.09 -6.89 -31.83
CA ARG A 128 -3.20 -8.34 -31.83
C ARG A 128 -1.89 -8.98 -32.27
N GLU A 129 -1.21 -9.65 -31.35
CA GLU A 129 0.17 -10.16 -31.51
C GLU A 129 0.27 -11.57 -30.93
N VAL A 130 0.99 -12.47 -31.60
CA VAL A 130 0.94 -13.94 -31.34
C VAL A 130 1.75 -14.47 -30.13
N GLU A 131 2.18 -13.59 -29.23
CA GLU A 131 3.25 -13.90 -28.25
C GLU A 131 2.83 -13.67 -26.79
N HIS A 132 1.57 -13.92 -26.42
CA HIS A 132 0.99 -13.81 -25.06
C HIS A 132 1.39 -12.56 -24.23
N ILE A 133 0.43 -11.72 -23.88
CA ILE A 133 0.69 -10.53 -23.06
C ILE A 133 0.91 -10.94 -21.60
N GLN A 134 2.06 -10.58 -21.01
CA GLN A 134 2.44 -10.96 -19.65
C GLN A 134 2.23 -9.84 -18.63
N HIS A 135 2.55 -8.60 -19.00
CA HIS A 135 2.44 -7.40 -18.15
C HIS A 135 2.00 -6.19 -18.98
N ILE A 136 1.28 -5.25 -18.34
CA ILE A 136 0.84 -3.98 -18.95
C ILE A 136 1.07 -2.86 -17.96
N GLU A 137 1.63 -1.75 -18.44
CA GLU A 137 1.70 -0.49 -17.70
C GLU A 137 1.15 0.66 -18.52
N ILE A 138 0.65 1.67 -17.81
CA ILE A 138 0.14 2.90 -18.42
C ILE A 138 0.98 4.06 -17.91
N VAL A 139 1.77 4.65 -18.80
CA VAL A 139 2.79 5.64 -18.45
C VAL A 139 3.01 6.58 -19.63
N ASP A 140 3.40 7.83 -19.34
CA ASP A 140 3.88 8.77 -20.35
C ASP A 140 5.32 8.40 -20.75
N VAL A 141 5.47 7.71 -21.88
CA VAL A 141 6.77 7.17 -22.31
C VAL A 141 7.64 8.23 -22.98
N ASN A 142 7.02 9.22 -23.64
CA ASN A 142 7.71 10.20 -24.47
C ASN A 142 7.80 11.60 -23.82
N GLY A 143 7.22 11.81 -22.65
CA GLY A 143 7.19 13.07 -21.90
C GLY A 143 6.21 14.10 -22.45
N ASP A 144 5.19 13.68 -23.21
CA ASP A 144 4.21 14.58 -23.82
C ASP A 144 2.99 14.89 -22.94
N GLN A 145 2.96 14.34 -21.72
CA GLN A 145 1.89 14.41 -20.71
C GLN A 145 0.62 13.64 -21.06
N SER A 146 0.64 12.82 -22.12
CA SER A 146 -0.38 11.84 -22.41
C SER A 146 0.07 10.48 -21.90
N LEU A 147 -0.85 9.74 -21.27
CA LEU A 147 -0.55 8.38 -20.85
C LEU A 147 -0.66 7.43 -22.06
N ASP A 148 0.36 6.61 -22.23
CA ASP A 148 0.45 5.59 -23.27
C ASP A 148 0.30 4.20 -22.69
N VAL A 149 0.12 3.20 -23.55
CA VAL A 149 0.05 1.80 -23.14
C VAL A 149 1.34 1.10 -23.49
N VAL A 150 1.99 0.48 -22.49
CA VAL A 150 3.14 -0.40 -22.68
C VAL A 150 2.73 -1.83 -22.34
N ALA A 151 3.09 -2.78 -23.20
CA ALA A 151 2.81 -4.19 -23.00
C ALA A 151 4.08 -5.02 -23.20
N ALA A 152 4.32 -5.93 -22.26
CA ALA A 152 5.29 -7.02 -22.42
C ALA A 152 4.61 -8.24 -23.01
N PHE A 153 5.28 -8.80 -24.02
CA PHE A 153 5.01 -10.09 -24.62
C PHE A 153 6.13 -11.04 -24.21
N GLU A 154 6.02 -12.34 -24.54
CA GLU A 154 7.05 -13.33 -24.20
C GLU A 154 8.46 -12.86 -24.62
N GLU A 155 8.62 -12.38 -25.87
CA GLU A 155 9.95 -12.08 -26.43
C GLU A 155 10.28 -10.58 -26.59
N TYR A 156 9.36 -9.66 -26.31
CA TYR A 156 9.59 -8.23 -26.53
C TYR A 156 8.65 -7.32 -25.75
N ILE A 157 9.02 -6.04 -25.66
CA ILE A 157 8.18 -4.99 -25.07
C ILE A 157 7.83 -3.99 -26.17
N LYS A 158 6.56 -3.57 -26.21
CA LYS A 158 6.05 -2.59 -27.17
C LYS A 158 5.25 -1.54 -26.43
N TRP A 159 5.40 -0.28 -26.84
CA TRP A 159 4.49 0.79 -26.38
C TRP A 159 3.63 1.30 -27.52
N TYR A 160 2.48 1.85 -27.18
CA TYR A 160 1.43 2.30 -28.08
C TYR A 160 1.02 3.72 -27.67
N GLU A 161 1.49 4.70 -28.43
CA GLU A 161 1.15 6.12 -28.22
C GLU A 161 -0.37 6.36 -28.38
N TYR A 162 -1.00 7.01 -27.40
CA TYR A 162 -2.40 7.43 -27.51
C TYR A 162 -2.53 8.70 -28.36
N SER A 163 -3.47 8.70 -29.31
CA SER A 163 -3.76 9.88 -30.15
C SER A 163 -5.15 10.46 -29.83
N PRO A 164 -5.24 11.54 -29.03
CA PRO A 164 -6.53 12.15 -28.67
C PRO A 164 -7.35 12.59 -29.89
N ASP A 165 -6.69 13.10 -30.94
CA ASP A 165 -7.33 13.53 -32.18
C ASP A 165 -8.02 12.39 -32.95
N LEU A 166 -7.51 11.16 -32.80
CA LEU A 166 -8.04 9.97 -33.47
C LEU A 166 -8.90 9.11 -32.53
N GLY A 167 -8.80 9.30 -31.21
CA GLY A 167 -9.45 8.48 -30.19
C GLY A 167 -8.99 7.02 -30.24
N THR A 168 -7.71 6.78 -30.58
CA THR A 168 -7.12 5.44 -30.72
C THR A 168 -5.59 5.52 -30.57
N PHE A 169 -4.95 4.37 -30.52
CA PHE A 169 -3.49 4.25 -30.41
C PHE A 169 -2.78 4.15 -31.77
N SER A 170 -1.48 4.43 -31.75
CA SER A 170 -0.55 4.16 -32.86
C SER A 170 -0.38 2.64 -33.12
N SER A 171 0.37 2.27 -34.16
CA SER A 171 0.70 0.85 -34.45
C SER A 171 1.68 0.21 -33.46
N GLY A 172 2.17 1.01 -32.50
CA GLY A 172 3.16 0.65 -31.50
C GLY A 172 4.60 0.65 -32.02
N VAL A 173 5.52 0.88 -31.09
CA VAL A 173 6.97 0.88 -31.30
C VAL A 173 7.60 -0.12 -30.33
N THR A 174 8.44 -1.00 -30.86
CA THR A 174 9.17 -1.97 -30.05
C THR A 174 10.25 -1.26 -29.24
N LEU A 175 10.17 -1.39 -27.92
CA LEU A 175 11.15 -0.85 -26.97
C LEU A 175 12.34 -1.78 -26.78
N PHE A 176 12.09 -3.09 -26.91
CA PHE A 176 13.08 -4.12 -26.65
C PHE A 176 12.71 -5.44 -27.33
N ASP A 177 13.65 -6.04 -28.07
CA ASP A 177 13.48 -7.32 -28.80
C ASP A 177 14.75 -8.22 -28.81
N GLU A 178 15.82 -7.81 -28.13
CA GLU A 178 17.12 -8.51 -28.16
C GLU A 178 17.29 -9.52 -27.02
N LEU A 179 16.28 -10.35 -26.79
CA LEU A 179 16.27 -11.21 -25.62
C LEU A 179 17.16 -12.44 -25.71
N ASN A 180 17.78 -12.80 -26.85
CA ASN A 180 18.66 -13.98 -26.95
C ASN A 180 18.05 -15.27 -26.34
N ASN A 181 16.73 -15.49 -26.52
CA ASN A 181 15.98 -16.60 -25.92
C ASN A 181 15.74 -16.46 -24.41
N TYR A 182 15.58 -15.23 -23.92
CA TYR A 182 15.07 -14.92 -22.58
C TYR A 182 13.61 -14.45 -22.71
N ASP A 183 12.82 -14.64 -21.66
CA ASP A 183 11.46 -14.13 -21.57
C ASP A 183 11.46 -12.85 -20.70
N VAL A 184 10.53 -11.94 -20.97
CA VAL A 184 10.26 -10.81 -20.06
C VAL A 184 9.39 -11.31 -18.92
N ASP A 185 9.91 -11.25 -17.70
CA ASP A 185 9.16 -11.66 -16.50
C ASP A 185 8.39 -10.50 -15.88
N GLU A 186 9.05 -9.35 -15.77
CA GLU A 186 8.55 -8.14 -15.15
C GLU A 186 9.28 -6.94 -15.78
N PHE A 187 8.61 -5.81 -15.87
CA PHE A 187 9.27 -4.52 -16.09
C PHE A 187 8.65 -3.47 -15.19
N GLU A 188 9.34 -2.35 -15.01
CA GLU A 188 8.86 -1.20 -14.26
C GLU A 188 9.44 0.07 -14.90
N PHE A 189 8.70 1.16 -14.84
CA PHE A 189 9.13 2.47 -15.31
C PHE A 189 9.43 3.43 -14.15
N ALA A 190 10.65 3.97 -14.11
CA ALA A 190 11.03 4.98 -13.12
C ALA A 190 12.16 5.87 -13.64
N ASP A 191 12.23 7.11 -13.19
CA ASP A 191 13.38 8.00 -13.44
C ASP A 191 14.49 7.65 -12.44
N VAL A 192 15.45 6.82 -12.85
CA VAL A 192 16.50 6.31 -11.95
C VAL A 192 17.79 7.12 -12.02
N ASP A 193 17.95 7.99 -13.00
CA ASP A 193 19.09 8.90 -13.13
C ASP A 193 18.76 10.39 -12.86
N ASP A 194 17.52 10.67 -12.41
CA ASP A 194 17.01 12.00 -12.02
C ASP A 194 17.11 13.02 -13.17
N ASN A 195 16.80 12.57 -14.39
CA ASN A 195 16.87 13.37 -15.61
C ASN A 195 15.49 13.82 -16.13
N SER A 196 14.41 13.47 -15.43
CA SER A 196 13.00 13.73 -15.77
C SER A 196 12.47 13.00 -17.01
N THR A 197 13.21 12.02 -17.52
CA THR A 197 12.72 11.06 -18.51
C THR A 197 12.58 9.70 -17.85
N ILE A 198 11.56 8.96 -18.24
CA ILE A 198 11.28 7.68 -17.62
C ILE A 198 12.25 6.62 -18.15
N ASP A 199 12.81 5.81 -17.26
CA ASP A 199 13.71 4.71 -17.61
C ASP A 199 12.99 3.37 -17.49
N LEU A 200 13.45 2.39 -18.26
CA LEU A 200 12.89 1.04 -18.29
C LEU A 200 13.78 0.09 -17.48
N ILE A 201 13.22 -0.47 -16.41
CA ILE A 201 13.83 -1.51 -15.59
C ILE A 201 13.21 -2.85 -15.98
N LEU A 202 14.04 -3.84 -16.25
CA LEU A 202 13.64 -5.10 -16.88
C LEU A 202 14.11 -6.27 -16.04
N ALA A 203 13.24 -7.21 -15.72
CA ALA A 203 13.61 -8.54 -15.26
C ALA A 203 13.43 -9.54 -16.41
N ILE A 204 14.50 -10.26 -16.75
CA ILE A 204 14.47 -11.26 -17.81
C ILE A 204 14.89 -12.62 -17.27
N ASP A 205 14.27 -13.68 -17.77
CA ASP A 205 14.52 -15.06 -17.37
C ASP A 205 14.90 -15.93 -18.56
N ASP A 206 15.81 -16.88 -18.37
CA ASP A 206 16.10 -17.87 -19.41
C ASP A 206 15.19 -19.09 -19.18
N PRO A 207 14.22 -19.35 -20.08
CA PRO A 207 13.22 -20.40 -19.91
C PRO A 207 13.83 -21.82 -19.92
N CYS A 208 15.10 -21.99 -20.31
CA CYS A 208 15.69 -23.31 -20.44
C CYS A 208 16.02 -23.98 -19.09
N CYS A 209 16.29 -23.21 -18.01
CA CYS A 209 16.42 -23.75 -16.66
C CYS A 209 16.44 -22.69 -15.54
N ASP A 210 15.81 -23.01 -14.40
CA ASP A 210 15.84 -22.26 -13.12
C ASP A 210 17.27 -21.95 -12.56
N THR A 211 18.33 -22.40 -13.23
CA THR A 211 19.74 -22.16 -12.84
C THR A 211 20.50 -21.21 -13.77
N SER A 212 19.88 -20.78 -14.86
CA SER A 212 20.44 -19.76 -15.75
C SER A 212 20.45 -18.40 -15.04
N PRO A 213 21.31 -17.46 -15.46
CA PRO A 213 21.26 -16.09 -14.95
C PRO A 213 19.89 -15.48 -15.29
N SER A 214 19.23 -14.85 -14.33
CA SER A 214 18.02 -14.05 -14.57
C SER A 214 18.35 -12.60 -14.21
N PRO A 215 19.02 -11.85 -15.11
CA PRO A 215 19.50 -10.52 -14.80
C PRO A 215 18.36 -9.51 -14.76
N ALA A 216 18.54 -8.45 -13.96
CA ALA A 216 17.82 -7.21 -14.19
C ALA A 216 18.68 -6.22 -14.98
N ARG A 217 18.05 -5.44 -15.86
CA ARG A 217 18.68 -4.43 -16.72
C ARG A 217 17.97 -3.10 -16.60
N ILE A 218 18.73 -2.02 -16.72
CA ILE A 218 18.18 -0.66 -16.83
C ILE A 218 18.54 -0.09 -18.20
N ARG A 219 17.53 0.44 -18.90
CA ARG A 219 17.69 1.23 -20.12
C ARG A 219 17.17 2.65 -19.87
N PHE A 220 18.05 3.62 -20.03
CA PHE A 220 17.67 5.03 -19.82
C PHE A 220 16.82 5.56 -20.97
N GLY A 221 15.77 6.30 -20.63
CA GLY A 221 14.84 6.92 -21.56
C GLY A 221 15.42 8.08 -22.35
N ASN A 222 14.61 8.59 -23.27
CA ASN A 222 14.83 9.85 -23.94
C ASN A 222 13.49 10.56 -24.16
N GLU A 223 13.52 11.88 -24.39
CA GLU A 223 12.35 12.74 -24.67
C GLU A 223 11.61 12.40 -25.99
N SER A 224 11.85 11.25 -26.60
CA SER A 224 11.20 10.79 -27.84
C SER A 224 10.64 9.38 -27.72
N GLY A 225 10.56 8.83 -26.49
CA GLY A 225 10.00 7.51 -26.22
C GLY A 225 10.90 6.34 -26.65
N GLY A 226 12.21 6.58 -26.77
CA GLY A 226 13.21 5.54 -27.01
C GLY A 226 14.14 5.35 -25.81
N PHE A 227 14.85 4.22 -25.79
CA PHE A 227 15.74 3.86 -24.68
C PHE A 227 17.16 3.54 -25.15
N SER A 228 18.13 3.74 -24.27
CA SER A 228 19.54 3.40 -24.50
C SER A 228 19.81 1.88 -24.50
N ASP A 229 20.98 1.48 -25.01
CA ASP A 229 21.32 0.07 -25.25
C ASP A 229 21.60 -0.75 -23.97
N GLU A 230 21.77 -0.12 -22.78
CA GLU A 230 21.87 -0.68 -21.39
C GLU A 230 23.03 -0.05 -20.58
N VAL A 231 22.84 0.24 -19.27
CA VAL A 231 23.92 0.80 -18.41
C VAL A 231 24.07 0.13 -17.03
N VAL A 232 23.05 -0.50 -16.47
CA VAL A 232 23.15 -1.20 -15.17
C VAL A 232 22.66 -2.63 -15.28
N LEU A 233 23.50 -3.57 -14.84
CA LEU A 233 23.24 -5.00 -14.88
C LEU A 233 23.32 -5.57 -13.46
N PHE A 234 22.22 -6.17 -13.01
CA PHE A 234 22.16 -6.92 -11.77
C PHE A 234 22.27 -8.41 -12.10
N GLU A 235 23.50 -8.93 -12.15
CA GLU A 235 23.75 -10.36 -12.38
C GLU A 235 23.22 -11.18 -11.21
N THR A 236 22.12 -11.88 -11.43
CA THR A 236 21.52 -12.76 -10.42
C THR A 236 21.39 -14.19 -10.95
N ARG A 237 21.34 -15.15 -10.04
CA ARG A 237 21.15 -16.59 -10.35
C ARG A 237 19.78 -17.11 -9.95
N ASN A 238 18.86 -16.20 -9.60
CA ASN A 238 17.50 -16.57 -9.22
C ASN A 238 16.57 -15.66 -10.01
N ARG A 239 15.49 -16.26 -10.52
CA ARG A 239 14.42 -15.54 -11.20
C ARG A 239 13.89 -14.39 -10.34
N ILE A 240 13.91 -13.19 -10.91
CA ILE A 240 13.28 -12.00 -10.35
C ILE A 240 11.79 -12.12 -10.67
N SER A 241 10.95 -11.95 -9.65
CA SER A 241 9.51 -12.13 -9.77
C SER A 241 8.71 -10.85 -9.55
N SER A 242 9.36 -9.77 -9.13
CA SER A 242 8.76 -8.44 -9.01
C SER A 242 9.87 -7.40 -8.84
N ILE A 243 9.62 -6.21 -9.38
CA ILE A 243 10.46 -5.02 -9.23
C ILE A 243 9.61 -3.97 -8.50
N ALA A 244 10.23 -3.20 -7.62
CA ALA A 244 9.61 -2.02 -7.05
C ALA A 244 10.63 -0.88 -6.99
N THR A 245 10.17 0.36 -7.09
CA THR A 245 11.03 1.56 -7.13
C THR A 245 10.55 2.60 -6.13
N GLY A 246 11.44 3.47 -5.69
CA GLY A 246 11.11 4.54 -4.73
C GLY A 246 12.32 5.10 -4.02
N ASP A 247 12.17 6.25 -3.37
CA ASP A 247 13.20 6.86 -2.52
C ASP A 247 13.04 6.36 -1.07
N TYR A 248 13.56 5.17 -0.77
CA TYR A 248 13.38 4.52 0.54
C TYR A 248 14.29 5.10 1.62
N ASN A 249 15.33 5.84 1.25
CA ASN A 249 16.26 6.45 2.20
C ASN A 249 16.12 7.97 2.30
N GLN A 250 15.15 8.54 1.59
CA GLN A 250 14.87 9.97 1.50
C GLN A 250 16.07 10.81 1.05
N ASP A 251 16.93 10.27 0.17
CA ASP A 251 18.09 10.99 -0.37
C ASP A 251 17.79 11.74 -1.67
N GLY A 252 16.56 11.63 -2.17
CA GLY A 252 16.06 12.27 -3.38
C GLY A 252 16.32 11.48 -4.65
N LYS A 253 16.74 10.21 -4.56
CA LYS A 253 17.00 9.35 -5.71
C LYS A 253 16.13 8.11 -5.69
N THR A 254 15.77 7.64 -6.87
CA THR A 254 15.02 6.41 -7.04
C THR A 254 15.92 5.20 -6.78
N ASP A 255 15.66 4.49 -5.70
CA ASP A 255 16.25 3.18 -5.41
C ASP A 255 15.41 2.05 -6.04
N ILE A 256 15.95 0.82 -5.99
CA ILE A 256 15.30 -0.37 -6.55
C ILE A 256 15.20 -1.47 -5.50
N VAL A 257 14.04 -2.14 -5.45
CA VAL A 257 13.83 -3.38 -4.72
C VAL A 257 13.53 -4.50 -5.71
N LEU A 258 14.24 -5.61 -5.58
CA LEU A 258 14.01 -6.83 -6.37
C LEU A 258 13.50 -7.96 -5.48
N GLY A 259 12.34 -8.49 -5.85
CA GLY A 259 11.80 -9.74 -5.32
C GLY A 259 12.31 -10.93 -6.13
N PHE A 260 12.81 -11.95 -5.44
CA PHE A 260 13.27 -13.17 -6.08
C PHE A 260 12.33 -14.32 -5.75
N ARG A 261 12.07 -15.19 -6.73
CA ARG A 261 11.25 -16.41 -6.54
C ARG A 261 11.74 -17.29 -5.37
N SER A 262 13.02 -17.21 -5.03
CA SER A 262 13.63 -17.91 -3.88
C SER A 262 13.15 -17.42 -2.51
N GLY A 263 12.46 -16.28 -2.44
CA GLY A 263 12.00 -15.62 -1.21
C GLY A 263 12.89 -14.48 -0.73
N VAL A 264 14.05 -14.28 -1.37
CA VAL A 264 14.89 -13.12 -1.08
C VAL A 264 14.21 -11.85 -1.60
N ILE A 265 14.21 -10.80 -0.81
CA ILE A 265 13.89 -9.44 -1.25
C ILE A 265 15.14 -8.59 -1.01
N ARG A 266 15.61 -7.91 -2.06
CA ARG A 266 16.88 -7.17 -2.03
C ARG A 266 16.68 -5.73 -2.45
N TYR A 267 17.17 -4.84 -1.61
CA TYR A 267 17.22 -3.40 -1.82
C TYR A 267 18.56 -3.00 -2.45
N TYR A 268 18.51 -2.11 -3.44
CA TYR A 268 19.66 -1.48 -4.11
C TYR A 268 19.51 0.03 -4.03
N GLN A 269 20.33 0.63 -3.16
CA GLN A 269 20.40 2.09 -3.02
C GLN A 269 21.07 2.72 -4.24
N GLN A 270 20.49 3.78 -4.77
CA GLN A 270 21.09 4.61 -5.82
C GLN A 270 22.00 5.68 -5.20
N ALA A 271 23.30 5.62 -5.49
CA ALA A 271 24.28 6.59 -5.02
C ALA A 271 24.78 7.50 -6.15
N ASP A 272 25.61 8.50 -5.83
CA ASP A 272 26.19 9.43 -6.84
C ASP A 272 26.97 8.74 -7.96
N ASN A 273 27.46 7.52 -7.72
CA ASN A 273 28.25 6.74 -8.69
C ASN A 273 27.51 5.47 -9.15
N GLY A 274 26.18 5.48 -9.11
CA GLY A 274 25.30 4.35 -9.42
C GLY A 274 24.93 3.52 -8.20
N PHE A 275 24.32 2.37 -8.45
CA PHE A 275 23.76 1.51 -7.41
C PHE A 275 24.84 0.88 -6.50
N GLU A 276 24.57 0.90 -5.19
CA GLU A 276 25.40 0.24 -4.20
C GLU A 276 25.26 -1.29 -4.24
N THR A 277 26.06 -1.98 -3.42
CA THR A 277 25.91 -3.43 -3.25
C THR A 277 24.58 -3.73 -2.57
N GLY A 278 23.73 -4.52 -3.23
CA GLY A 278 22.39 -4.78 -2.72
C GLY A 278 22.35 -5.44 -1.33
N LEU A 279 21.43 -4.95 -0.50
CA LEU A 279 21.13 -5.41 0.85
C LEU A 279 19.93 -6.37 0.81
N ASN A 280 20.12 -7.61 1.28
CA ASN A 280 18.96 -8.50 1.48
C ASN A 280 18.15 -7.96 2.67
N LEU A 281 16.91 -7.53 2.42
CA LEU A 281 15.96 -7.11 3.46
C LEU A 281 15.46 -8.32 4.24
N THR A 282 15.20 -9.41 3.52
CA THR A 282 14.69 -10.67 4.05
C THR A 282 15.03 -11.83 3.11
N ASP A 283 15.03 -13.05 3.63
CA ASP A 283 15.16 -14.32 2.90
C ASP A 283 13.85 -15.14 2.85
N GLN A 284 12.76 -14.50 3.27
CA GLN A 284 11.38 -14.98 3.24
C GLN A 284 10.47 -13.78 2.91
N PRO A 285 9.25 -13.97 2.40
CA PRO A 285 8.51 -15.22 2.25
C PRO A 285 8.78 -15.89 0.89
N ASN A 286 8.64 -17.22 0.82
CA ASN A 286 8.87 -17.96 -0.43
C ASN A 286 7.94 -17.49 -1.56
N TYR A 287 8.54 -17.17 -2.70
CA TYR A 287 7.89 -16.72 -3.94
C TYR A 287 7.03 -15.45 -3.78
N PRO A 288 7.67 -14.26 -3.62
CA PRO A 288 7.01 -12.95 -3.70
C PRO A 288 6.62 -12.69 -5.16
N VAL A 289 5.34 -12.85 -5.50
CA VAL A 289 4.85 -12.70 -6.87
C VAL A 289 4.55 -11.26 -7.26
N GLN A 290 4.38 -10.37 -6.28
CA GLN A 290 4.21 -8.94 -6.48
C GLN A 290 4.67 -8.21 -5.21
N ILE A 291 5.33 -7.07 -5.39
CA ILE A 291 5.78 -6.15 -4.35
C ILE A 291 5.29 -4.76 -4.75
N GLU A 292 4.55 -4.09 -3.87
CA GLU A 292 4.14 -2.69 -4.06
C GLU A 292 4.79 -1.80 -3.01
N SER A 293 5.08 -0.56 -3.40
CA SER A 293 5.73 0.45 -2.53
C SER A 293 4.77 1.57 -2.21
N ALA A 294 4.60 1.87 -0.93
CA ALA A 294 3.80 2.99 -0.45
C ALA A 294 4.15 3.30 1.01
N ASP A 295 3.83 4.51 1.47
CA ASP A 295 3.83 4.87 2.89
C ASP A 295 2.56 4.29 3.53
N VAL A 296 2.64 3.04 4.03
CA VAL A 296 1.45 2.27 4.45
C VAL A 296 1.03 2.66 5.87
N ASP A 297 1.97 3.11 6.69
CA ASP A 297 1.72 3.51 8.07
C ASP A 297 1.66 5.03 8.29
N SER A 298 1.73 5.81 7.20
CA SER A 298 1.67 7.27 7.18
C SER A 298 2.77 7.95 7.99
N ASP A 299 3.94 7.33 8.12
CA ASP A 299 5.11 7.91 8.80
C ASP A 299 6.02 8.73 7.88
N GLY A 300 5.76 8.67 6.56
CA GLY A 300 6.46 9.40 5.52
C GLY A 300 7.59 8.61 4.85
N ASP A 301 7.82 7.36 5.25
CA ASP A 301 8.78 6.45 4.64
C ASP A 301 8.08 5.42 3.75
N LEU A 302 8.65 5.13 2.57
CA LEU A 302 8.08 4.09 1.71
C LEU A 302 8.34 2.71 2.30
N ASP A 303 7.29 1.94 2.49
CA ASP A 303 7.27 0.52 2.86
C ASP A 303 7.14 -0.39 1.64
N LEU A 304 7.15 -1.70 1.88
CA LEU A 304 6.86 -2.71 0.85
C LEU A 304 5.75 -3.67 1.31
N VAL A 305 4.70 -3.80 0.51
CA VAL A 305 3.67 -4.84 0.67
C VAL A 305 3.95 -5.97 -0.31
N VAL A 306 3.94 -7.21 0.18
CA VAL A 306 4.42 -8.38 -0.56
C VAL A 306 3.34 -9.44 -0.61
N ALA A 307 2.89 -9.80 -1.82
CA ALA A 307 2.10 -11.01 -2.05
C ALA A 307 3.02 -12.22 -2.23
N ALA A 308 2.93 -13.19 -1.31
CA ALA A 308 3.81 -14.35 -1.29
C ALA A 308 3.05 -15.64 -1.58
N ARG A 309 3.06 -16.05 -2.85
CA ARG A 309 2.18 -17.09 -3.36
C ARG A 309 2.38 -18.44 -2.66
N ASP A 310 3.61 -18.91 -2.64
CA ASP A 310 3.93 -20.25 -2.11
C ASP A 310 4.01 -20.26 -0.58
N ALA A 311 4.22 -19.09 0.04
CA ALA A 311 4.13 -18.91 1.49
C ALA A 311 2.68 -18.76 2.00
N ASN A 312 1.71 -18.49 1.12
CA ASN A 312 0.30 -18.27 1.44
C ASN A 312 0.09 -17.10 2.42
N LEU A 313 0.75 -15.98 2.18
CA LEU A 313 0.62 -14.79 3.02
C LEU A 313 0.79 -13.49 2.25
N ILE A 314 0.25 -12.42 2.84
CA ILE A 314 0.64 -11.04 2.57
C ILE A 314 1.60 -10.62 3.69
N ALA A 315 2.72 -10.01 3.33
CA ALA A 315 3.71 -9.49 4.27
C ALA A 315 3.90 -7.98 4.07
N LEU A 316 4.30 -7.32 5.15
CA LEU A 316 4.75 -5.93 5.17
C LEU A 316 6.25 -5.93 5.53
N ILE A 317 7.04 -5.19 4.76
CA ILE A 317 8.40 -4.82 5.11
C ILE A 317 8.38 -3.32 5.40
N GLU A 318 8.22 -2.99 6.68
CA GLU A 318 8.14 -1.63 7.21
C GLU A 318 9.53 -0.98 7.17
N ASN A 319 9.63 0.20 6.56
CA ASN A 319 10.83 1.00 6.46
C ASN A 319 10.90 2.00 7.62
N THR A 320 11.49 1.54 8.71
CA THR A 320 11.69 2.34 9.92
C THR A 320 12.89 3.31 9.81
N HIS A 321 12.97 4.06 8.73
CA HIS A 321 14.10 4.93 8.37
C HIS A 321 14.72 5.66 9.59
N GLY A 322 16.05 5.72 9.61
CA GLY A 322 16.81 6.29 10.72
C GLY A 322 16.94 5.40 11.96
N GLN A 323 16.26 4.25 12.02
CA GLN A 323 16.47 3.25 13.08
C GLN A 323 17.65 2.31 12.78
N SER A 324 18.14 1.63 13.83
CA SER A 324 19.32 0.73 13.72
C SER A 324 19.11 -0.49 12.81
N LYS A 325 17.84 -0.84 12.54
CA LYS A 325 17.42 -1.83 11.56
C LYS A 325 16.43 -1.11 10.65
N PRO A 326 16.83 -0.67 9.45
CA PRO A 326 16.00 0.19 8.63
C PRO A 326 14.73 -0.53 8.16
N PHE A 327 14.73 -1.86 8.07
CA PHE A 327 13.57 -2.62 7.63
C PHE A 327 13.12 -3.66 8.65
N ARG A 328 11.81 -3.86 8.78
CA ARG A 328 11.18 -4.86 9.65
C ARG A 328 10.16 -5.67 8.87
N TYR A 329 10.32 -6.99 8.91
CA TYR A 329 9.41 -7.92 8.25
C TYR A 329 8.30 -8.37 9.21
N SER A 330 7.06 -8.32 8.73
CA SER A 330 5.86 -8.81 9.43
C SER A 330 4.93 -9.54 8.45
N ALA A 331 4.37 -10.68 8.88
CA ALA A 331 3.26 -11.29 8.13
C ALA A 331 1.95 -10.63 8.60
N VAL A 332 1.18 -10.06 7.68
CA VAL A 332 -0.02 -9.28 8.01
C VAL A 332 -1.32 -10.03 7.74
N ALA A 333 -1.34 -10.94 6.77
CA ALA A 333 -2.52 -11.77 6.51
C ALA A 333 -2.16 -13.14 5.94
N ASN A 334 -2.92 -14.18 6.33
CA ASN A 334 -2.85 -15.50 5.70
C ASN A 334 -3.86 -15.57 4.54
N ILE A 335 -3.36 -15.50 3.32
CA ILE A 335 -4.16 -15.64 2.09
C ILE A 335 -3.58 -16.80 1.30
N ALA A 336 -4.41 -17.78 0.93
CA ALA A 336 -3.93 -18.91 0.14
C ALA A 336 -3.60 -18.48 -1.29
N SER A 337 -2.39 -18.78 -1.79
CA SER A 337 -1.94 -18.54 -3.16
C SER A 337 -2.27 -17.13 -3.71
N PRO A 338 -1.88 -16.04 -3.01
CA PRO A 338 -2.07 -14.69 -3.51
C PRO A 338 -1.32 -14.53 -4.82
N ARG A 339 -1.95 -13.87 -5.79
CA ARG A 339 -1.40 -13.65 -7.13
C ARG A 339 -1.15 -12.20 -7.44
N SER A 340 -2.01 -11.33 -6.95
CA SER A 340 -1.87 -9.91 -7.16
C SER A 340 -2.40 -9.14 -5.95
N ILE A 341 -1.78 -7.99 -5.70
CA ILE A 341 -2.18 -6.99 -4.72
C ILE A 341 -2.40 -5.65 -5.42
N SER A 342 -3.11 -4.75 -4.74
CA SER A 342 -3.18 -3.33 -5.06
C SER A 342 -3.44 -2.54 -3.78
N LEU A 343 -2.72 -1.44 -3.59
CA LEU A 343 -2.87 -0.52 -2.46
C LEU A 343 -3.81 0.65 -2.79
N GLY A 344 -4.65 1.04 -1.82
CA GLY A 344 -5.55 2.18 -1.94
C GLY A 344 -6.43 2.35 -0.71
N ASP A 345 -6.87 3.58 -0.44
CA ASP A 345 -7.85 3.90 0.63
C ASP A 345 -9.24 3.41 0.20
N ALA A 346 -9.54 2.14 0.49
CA ALA A 346 -10.72 1.47 -0.01
C ALA A 346 -11.94 1.87 0.80
N ASP A 347 -11.77 2.21 2.07
CA ASP A 347 -12.87 2.55 2.95
C ASP A 347 -13.17 4.06 3.08
N GLY A 348 -12.22 4.92 2.73
CA GLY A 348 -12.30 6.38 2.74
C GLY A 348 -11.82 7.02 4.05
N ASP A 349 -11.09 6.29 4.89
CA ASP A 349 -10.60 6.75 6.19
C ASP A 349 -9.23 7.46 6.12
N GLY A 350 -8.56 7.37 4.98
CA GLY A 350 -7.28 8.00 4.71
C GLY A 350 -6.05 7.13 4.97
N ASP A 351 -6.22 5.88 5.40
CA ASP A 351 -5.16 4.88 5.50
C ASP A 351 -5.20 3.94 4.27
N LEU A 352 -4.04 3.39 3.86
CA LEU A 352 -3.99 2.52 2.68
C LEU A 352 -4.39 1.08 3.02
N ASP A 353 -5.40 0.58 2.33
CA ASP A 353 -5.86 -0.81 2.37
C ASP A 353 -5.20 -1.67 1.29
N ILE A 354 -5.40 -2.99 1.38
CA ILE A 354 -4.87 -3.95 0.40
C ILE A 354 -6.01 -4.73 -0.26
N ALA A 355 -6.17 -4.58 -1.57
CA ALA A 355 -6.91 -5.55 -2.38
C ALA A 355 -6.01 -6.74 -2.71
N VAL A 356 -6.54 -7.95 -2.60
CA VAL A 356 -5.81 -9.19 -2.88
C VAL A 356 -6.64 -10.09 -3.79
N GLY A 357 -6.08 -10.43 -4.94
CA GLY A 357 -6.58 -11.48 -5.82
C GLY A 357 -5.79 -12.77 -5.59
N ASN A 358 -6.48 -13.89 -5.37
CA ASN A 358 -5.82 -15.18 -5.22
C ASN A 358 -6.26 -16.22 -6.26
N ASN A 359 -5.40 -17.23 -6.43
CA ASN A 359 -5.62 -18.31 -7.37
C ASN A 359 -5.56 -19.65 -6.67
N VAL A 360 -6.72 -20.08 -6.20
CA VAL A 360 -6.97 -21.38 -5.56
C VAL A 360 -7.99 -22.15 -6.39
N GLN A 361 -7.64 -23.38 -6.75
CA GLN A 361 -8.50 -24.25 -7.54
C GLN A 361 -9.85 -24.49 -6.83
N GLY A 362 -10.94 -24.05 -7.45
CA GLY A 362 -12.31 -24.24 -6.94
C GLY A 362 -12.71 -23.35 -5.77
N GLY A 363 -11.94 -22.31 -5.45
CA GLY A 363 -12.20 -21.42 -4.30
C GLY A 363 -11.35 -20.16 -4.31
N SER A 364 -11.19 -19.54 -5.48
CA SER A 364 -10.49 -18.27 -5.59
C SER A 364 -11.36 -17.13 -5.06
N GLN A 365 -10.73 -16.09 -4.57
CA GLN A 365 -11.32 -15.00 -3.80
C GLN A 365 -10.67 -13.68 -4.21
N VAL A 366 -11.49 -12.64 -4.15
CA VAL A 366 -11.05 -11.24 -4.11
C VAL A 366 -11.29 -10.77 -2.68
N VAL A 367 -10.23 -10.31 -2.03
CA VAL A 367 -10.22 -9.96 -0.61
C VAL A 367 -9.78 -8.52 -0.44
N ILE A 368 -10.42 -7.75 0.44
CA ILE A 368 -9.88 -6.49 0.97
C ILE A 368 -9.38 -6.74 2.39
N LEU A 369 -8.20 -6.22 2.68
CA LEU A 369 -7.63 -6.13 4.02
C LEU A 369 -7.62 -4.66 4.42
N GLU A 370 -8.41 -4.29 5.43
CA GLU A 370 -8.50 -2.89 5.86
C GLU A 370 -7.38 -2.57 6.85
N ASN A 371 -6.65 -1.47 6.61
CA ASN A 371 -5.63 -0.98 7.51
C ASN A 371 -6.28 -0.16 8.62
N ARG A 372 -6.36 -0.74 9.82
CA ARG A 372 -6.97 -0.07 10.96
C ARG A 372 -6.17 -0.25 12.22
N ALA A 373 -6.15 0.82 13.02
CA ALA A 373 -5.59 0.81 14.35
C ALA A 373 -6.29 -0.23 15.25
N ILE A 374 -5.54 -1.20 15.78
CA ILE A 374 -6.07 -2.19 16.73
C ILE A 374 -6.70 -1.48 17.93
N GLY A 375 -7.94 -1.86 18.26
CA GLY A 375 -8.70 -1.29 19.37
C GLY A 375 -9.57 -0.08 19.00
N ASP A 376 -9.32 0.54 17.85
CA ASP A 376 -10.04 1.73 17.39
C ASP A 376 -11.26 1.32 16.55
N VAL A 377 -12.38 1.17 17.23
CA VAL A 377 -13.63 0.64 16.64
C VAL A 377 -14.44 1.75 15.99
N ASN A 378 -14.29 2.99 16.46
CA ASN A 378 -14.98 4.13 15.85
C ASN A 378 -14.17 4.82 14.74
N ASN A 379 -12.98 4.28 14.44
CA ASN A 379 -12.05 4.76 13.42
C ASN A 379 -11.74 6.26 13.57
N ASP A 380 -11.51 6.71 14.80
CA ASP A 380 -11.18 8.11 15.11
C ASP A 380 -9.67 8.38 15.23
N GLY A 381 -8.87 7.34 14.99
CA GLY A 381 -7.42 7.30 15.10
C GLY A 381 -6.92 7.14 16.55
N VAL A 382 -7.82 6.89 17.52
CA VAL A 382 -7.50 6.92 18.94
C VAL A 382 -8.22 5.84 19.75
N PHE A 383 -7.47 4.84 20.21
CA PHE A 383 -8.02 3.85 21.15
C PHE A 383 -8.31 4.48 22.53
N ASN A 384 -9.59 4.67 22.86
CA ASN A 384 -10.06 5.38 24.05
C ASN A 384 -11.38 4.82 24.64
N SER A 385 -11.96 5.56 25.60
CA SER A 385 -13.22 5.15 26.26
C SER A 385 -14.41 4.99 25.32
N SER A 386 -14.40 5.66 24.18
CA SER A 386 -15.48 5.60 23.20
C SER A 386 -15.52 4.24 22.50
N ASP A 387 -14.36 3.65 22.19
CA ASP A 387 -14.23 2.30 21.65
C ASP A 387 -14.76 1.26 22.63
N PHE A 388 -14.36 1.38 23.89
CA PHE A 388 -14.89 0.50 24.94
C PHE A 388 -16.42 0.59 25.02
N VAL A 389 -16.99 1.80 24.95
CA VAL A 389 -18.45 1.95 24.95
C VAL A 389 -19.07 1.25 23.73
N ALA A 390 -18.47 1.36 22.55
CA ALA A 390 -18.96 0.68 21.34
C ALA A 390 -19.01 -0.84 21.52
N VAL A 391 -17.89 -1.46 21.90
CA VAL A 391 -17.79 -2.93 22.02
C VAL A 391 -18.60 -3.48 23.20
N PHE A 392 -18.67 -2.78 24.34
CA PHE A 392 -19.46 -3.24 25.49
C PHE A 392 -20.98 -3.12 25.28
N ILE A 393 -21.42 -2.32 24.31
CA ILE A 393 -22.84 -2.30 23.91
C ILE A 393 -23.20 -3.56 23.13
N ALA A 394 -22.27 -4.11 22.34
CA ALA A 394 -22.49 -5.38 21.62
C ALA A 394 -22.72 -6.54 22.61
N GLY A 395 -22.01 -6.52 23.73
CA GLY A 395 -22.26 -7.43 24.86
C GLY A 395 -21.65 -8.82 24.67
N GLU A 396 -20.61 -8.93 23.85
CA GLU A 396 -19.92 -10.18 23.51
C GLU A 396 -18.69 -10.45 24.40
N TYR A 397 -18.32 -9.49 25.27
CA TYR A 397 -17.18 -9.65 26.18
C TYR A 397 -17.38 -10.82 27.15
N GLU A 398 -16.53 -11.85 27.04
CA GLU A 398 -16.52 -13.04 27.89
C GLU A 398 -17.92 -13.67 28.03
N ASP A 399 -18.63 -13.81 26.90
CA ASP A 399 -20.03 -14.25 26.85
C ASP A 399 -20.21 -15.79 26.75
N ASP A 400 -19.10 -16.54 26.73
CA ASP A 400 -19.01 -17.99 26.51
C ASP A 400 -19.55 -18.47 25.14
N VAL A 401 -19.68 -17.59 24.14
CA VAL A 401 -20.14 -17.91 22.78
C VAL A 401 -18.98 -17.86 21.79
N ALA A 402 -18.39 -19.03 21.54
CA ALA A 402 -17.24 -19.12 20.62
C ALA A 402 -17.54 -18.63 19.19
N GLY A 403 -16.67 -17.75 18.66
CA GLY A 403 -16.62 -17.32 17.27
C GLY A 403 -17.73 -16.37 16.86
N ASN A 404 -18.32 -15.61 17.78
CA ASN A 404 -19.38 -14.65 17.47
C ASN A 404 -18.89 -13.20 17.33
N SER A 405 -17.65 -12.91 17.68
CA SER A 405 -17.12 -11.56 17.69
C SER A 405 -16.50 -11.16 16.35
N THR A 406 -16.54 -9.88 16.06
CA THR A 406 -15.87 -9.21 14.94
C THR A 406 -15.01 -8.08 15.50
N PHE A 407 -14.19 -7.46 14.66
CA PHE A 407 -13.41 -6.28 15.06
C PHE A 407 -14.29 -5.19 15.72
N GLU A 408 -15.46 -4.94 15.13
CA GLU A 408 -16.44 -3.94 15.60
C GLU A 408 -17.08 -4.30 16.94
N THR A 409 -17.05 -5.56 17.33
CA THR A 409 -17.59 -6.04 18.61
C THR A 409 -16.51 -6.44 19.63
N GLY A 410 -15.23 -6.36 19.24
CA GLY A 410 -14.08 -6.42 20.14
C GLY A 410 -13.04 -7.50 19.84
N ASP A 411 -13.19 -8.30 18.77
CA ASP A 411 -12.18 -9.27 18.30
C ASP A 411 -11.01 -8.54 17.63
N TRP A 412 -10.09 -8.06 18.44
CA TRP A 412 -8.94 -7.24 18.02
C TRP A 412 -7.69 -8.08 17.82
N ASN A 413 -7.70 -9.34 18.23
CA ASN A 413 -6.62 -10.29 17.98
C ASN A 413 -6.91 -11.25 16.79
N GLY A 414 -8.16 -11.27 16.29
CA GLY A 414 -8.62 -12.05 15.15
C GLY A 414 -8.90 -13.54 15.45
N ASP A 415 -9.12 -13.92 16.71
CA ASP A 415 -9.41 -15.29 17.13
C ASP A 415 -10.92 -15.63 17.14
N GLY A 416 -11.77 -14.62 16.94
CA GLY A 416 -13.22 -14.74 16.80
C GLY A 416 -14.00 -14.54 18.11
N ASP A 417 -13.33 -14.28 19.23
CA ASP A 417 -13.94 -14.07 20.55
C ASP A 417 -13.52 -12.71 21.12
N PHE A 418 -14.42 -11.99 21.80
CA PHE A 418 -14.06 -10.77 22.52
C PHE A 418 -13.76 -11.10 23.98
N ASP A 419 -12.47 -11.17 24.34
CA ASP A 419 -12.02 -11.49 25.68
C ASP A 419 -10.88 -10.59 26.17
N SER A 420 -10.33 -10.94 27.35
CA SER A 420 -9.28 -10.14 27.97
C SER A 420 -7.98 -10.08 27.16
N SER A 421 -7.76 -10.99 26.21
CA SER A 421 -6.60 -11.03 25.32
C SER A 421 -6.67 -9.99 24.20
N ASP A 422 -7.86 -9.59 23.75
CA ASP A 422 -8.06 -8.48 22.81
C ASP A 422 -7.60 -7.15 23.41
N PHE A 423 -7.89 -6.94 24.69
CA PHE A 423 -7.36 -5.79 25.41
C PHE A 423 -5.84 -5.82 25.43
N VAL A 424 -5.23 -6.98 25.62
CA VAL A 424 -3.77 -7.11 25.59
C VAL A 424 -3.24 -6.76 24.20
N ALA A 425 -3.88 -7.20 23.12
CA ALA A 425 -3.51 -6.85 21.75
C ALA A 425 -3.58 -5.32 21.53
N ALA A 426 -4.72 -4.68 21.84
CA ALA A 426 -4.88 -3.23 21.67
C ALA A 426 -3.89 -2.42 22.53
N PHE A 427 -3.64 -2.82 23.78
CA PHE A 427 -2.64 -2.15 24.63
C PHE A 427 -1.19 -2.40 24.18
N GLN A 428 -0.92 -3.50 23.47
CA GLN A 428 0.40 -3.75 22.89
C GLN A 428 0.63 -2.96 21.60
N ALA A 429 -0.43 -2.71 20.81
CA ALA A 429 -0.36 -1.92 19.58
C ALA A 429 0.02 -0.45 19.85
N GLY A 430 -0.46 0.14 20.95
CA GLY A 430 0.06 1.45 21.43
C GLY A 430 -0.68 2.69 20.92
N THR A 431 -1.92 2.54 20.45
CA THR A 431 -2.78 3.60 19.87
C THR A 431 -3.55 4.45 20.90
N TYR A 432 -3.30 4.23 22.20
CA TYR A 432 -4.03 4.92 23.28
C TYR A 432 -3.30 6.19 23.75
N VAL A 433 -4.07 7.25 24.01
CA VAL A 433 -3.53 8.47 24.61
C VAL A 433 -3.29 8.23 26.10
N ALA A 434 -2.03 8.36 26.54
CA ALA A 434 -1.75 8.61 27.94
C ALA A 434 -2.28 10.01 28.29
N THR A 435 -3.51 10.10 28.82
CA THR A 435 -4.01 11.36 29.35
C THR A 435 -2.98 11.95 30.31
N ALA A 436 -2.69 13.25 30.16
CA ALA A 436 -1.81 13.97 31.07
C ALA A 436 -2.19 13.63 32.51
N SER A 437 -1.20 13.22 33.31
CA SER A 437 -1.38 12.93 34.74
C SER A 437 -2.28 13.99 35.35
N PRO A 438 -3.28 13.64 36.18
CA PRO A 438 -4.13 14.64 36.81
C PRO A 438 -3.20 15.63 37.50
N GLU A 439 -3.19 16.89 37.03
CA GLU A 439 -2.50 17.96 37.74
C GLU A 439 -2.96 17.84 39.19
N SER A 440 -1.99 17.72 40.10
CA SER A 440 -2.26 17.53 41.50
C SER A 440 -3.18 18.64 42.00
N VAL A 441 -4.48 18.37 42.09
CA VAL A 441 -5.46 19.23 42.76
C VAL A 441 -5.29 19.05 44.26
N PHE A 442 -4.10 19.42 44.75
CA PHE A 442 -3.82 19.72 46.14
C PHE A 442 -3.10 21.07 46.20
N ALA A 443 -3.65 22.07 45.51
CA ALA A 443 -3.42 23.45 45.88
C ALA A 443 -4.24 23.74 47.14
N HIS A 444 -3.54 23.95 48.25
CA HIS A 444 -4.10 24.39 49.53
C HIS A 444 -5.18 25.46 49.35
N ASP A 445 -6.38 25.15 49.81
CA ASP A 445 -7.48 26.11 49.96
C ASP A 445 -7.30 26.84 51.31
N PRO A 446 -6.96 28.14 51.37
CA PRO A 446 -6.85 28.85 52.63
C PRO A 446 -8.19 29.50 52.96
N ILE A 447 -9.18 28.70 53.36
CA ILE A 447 -10.40 29.21 54.00
C ILE A 447 -10.07 29.54 55.46
N PHE A 448 -9.38 30.65 55.71
CA PHE A 448 -9.49 31.39 56.97
C PHE A 448 -9.08 32.85 56.74
N ASN A 449 -10.01 33.65 56.22
CA ASN A 449 -9.93 35.10 56.44
C ASN A 449 -11.32 35.73 56.56
N ASN A 450 -11.80 35.88 57.79
CA ASN A 450 -12.29 37.18 58.26
C ASN A 450 -12.70 37.15 59.74
N LYS A 451 -12.05 37.98 60.56
CA LYS A 451 -12.72 39.05 61.31
C LYS A 451 -11.72 39.96 62.07
N SER A 452 -11.59 41.16 61.52
CA SER A 452 -11.77 42.44 62.22
C SER A 452 -10.61 43.12 62.98
N ARG A 453 -10.44 44.40 62.59
CA ARG A 453 -10.23 45.63 63.39
C ARG A 453 -8.79 46.16 63.66
N ARG A 454 -8.56 47.27 62.94
CA ARG A 454 -8.13 48.62 63.38
C ARG A 454 -6.68 48.84 63.87
N VAL A 455 -5.94 49.55 63.00
CA VAL A 455 -5.23 50.84 63.20
C VAL A 455 -4.47 51.07 64.51
N GLY A 456 -3.16 51.37 64.39
CA GLY A 456 -2.46 52.31 65.27
C GLY A 456 -1.08 51.85 65.74
N ALA A 457 -0.04 52.53 65.27
CA ALA A 457 1.37 52.32 65.60
C ALA A 457 1.73 52.62 67.07
N ILE A 458 2.89 52.10 67.54
CA ILE A 458 4.01 52.83 68.18
C ILE A 458 5.00 51.87 68.89
N HIS A 459 6.31 52.07 68.58
CA HIS A 459 7.55 51.84 69.34
C HIS A 459 7.99 50.43 69.84
N ASP A 460 9.16 50.03 69.33
CA ASP A 460 10.45 49.90 70.03
C ASP A 460 10.61 49.01 71.28
N ARG A 461 11.68 48.20 71.20
CA ARG A 461 12.60 47.69 72.23
C ARG A 461 12.41 46.30 72.85
N LEU A 462 13.37 45.45 72.42
CA LEU A 462 14.45 44.82 73.22
C LEU A 462 14.14 43.63 74.14
N MET A 463 15.01 42.61 73.94
CA MET A 463 15.59 41.68 74.92
C MET A 463 14.60 40.64 75.50
N GLU A 464 14.94 39.40 75.81
CA GLU A 464 16.17 38.61 75.79
C GLU A 464 15.76 37.16 76.11
N GLN A 465 16.61 36.22 75.71
CA GLN A 465 16.96 34.97 76.41
C GLN A 465 15.94 33.83 76.57
N ASP A 466 16.36 32.72 75.96
CA ASP A 466 16.62 31.41 76.57
C ASP A 466 15.53 30.74 77.41
N ASN A 467 15.09 29.58 76.95
CA ASN A 467 15.45 28.27 77.52
C ASN A 467 14.51 27.19 76.96
N HIS A 468 14.97 26.15 76.25
CA HIS A 468 15.64 24.92 76.72
C HIS A 468 14.66 23.78 77.08
N TRP A 469 14.93 22.59 76.51
CA TRP A 469 14.54 21.21 76.88
C TRP A 469 13.11 20.73 76.53
N PHE A 470 12.95 19.79 75.57
CA PHE A 470 13.10 18.32 75.62
C PHE A 470 11.87 17.59 76.18
N LEU A 471 11.21 16.76 75.36
CA LEU A 471 11.16 15.30 75.41
C LEU A 471 9.88 14.74 74.77
N ASP A 472 10.14 13.68 73.99
CA ASP A 472 9.32 12.54 73.56
C ASP A 472 8.01 12.75 72.79
#